data_AF-A0A7V5JGY6-F1
#
_entry.id   AF-A0A7V5JGY6-F1
#
_cell.length_a   1.000
_cell.length_b   1.000
_cell.length_c   1.000
_cell.angle_alpha   90.00
_cell.angle_beta   90.00
_cell.angle_gamma   90.00
#
_symmetry.space_group_name_H-M   'P 1'
#
loop_
_entity.id
_entity.type
_entity.pdbx_description
1 polymer ?
#
loop_
_entity_poly.entity_id
_entity_poly.type
_entity_poly.pdbx_seq_one_letter_code
_entity_poly.pdbx_strand_id
1 'polypeptide(L)'
;PDPEPSAHAGQDFLNWLRTGLHERRFAVNEVNARIHMTKEGLLLVSPAIFKEYDKKRWSYVQKRFTKLKLHARNANGTNIHEYVASGSKKRSILKGFLIADTDNVFPGIELPNINHALSRLENQ
;
A
#
# COMPACT_ATOMS: atom_id res chain seq x y z
N PRO A 1 12.20 -27.36 -10.20
CA PRO A 1 12.80 -26.04 -10.00
C PRO A 1 11.72 -24.95 -9.91
N ASP A 2 11.64 -24.28 -8.76
CA ASP A 2 10.83 -23.08 -8.64
C ASP A 2 11.38 -22.03 -9.62
N PRO A 3 10.53 -21.28 -10.36
CA PRO A 3 11.02 -20.25 -11.26
C PRO A 3 11.84 -19.23 -10.45
N GLU A 4 13.00 -18.86 -10.98
CA GLU A 4 13.87 -17.83 -10.41
C GLU A 4 13.05 -16.56 -10.09
N PRO A 5 13.29 -15.89 -8.96
CA PRO A 5 12.58 -14.67 -8.63
C PRO A 5 12.77 -13.61 -9.72
N SER A 6 11.68 -13.17 -10.36
CA SER A 6 11.72 -12.11 -11.36
C SER A 6 12.45 -10.89 -10.80
N ALA A 7 13.50 -10.44 -11.49
CA ALA A 7 14.15 -9.16 -11.18
C ALA A 7 13.14 -7.99 -11.22
N HIS A 8 12.03 -8.17 -11.93
CA HIS A 8 10.97 -7.19 -12.11
C HIS A 8 9.83 -7.34 -11.12
N ALA A 9 9.91 -8.23 -10.11
CA ALA A 9 8.78 -8.53 -9.21
C ALA A 9 8.14 -7.30 -8.53
N GLY A 10 8.90 -6.23 -8.28
CA GLY A 10 8.37 -4.96 -7.77
C GLY A 10 7.53 -4.21 -8.81
N GLN A 11 7.99 -4.19 -10.06
CA GLN A 11 7.27 -3.60 -11.19
C GLN A 11 6.04 -4.45 -11.55
N ASP A 12 6.16 -5.76 -11.50
CA ASP A 12 5.05 -6.70 -11.75
C ASP A 12 3.94 -6.49 -10.72
N PHE A 13 4.29 -6.35 -9.44
CA PHE A 13 3.35 -5.98 -8.38
C PHE A 13 2.69 -4.61 -8.62
N LEU A 14 3.46 -3.59 -9.03
CA LEU A 14 2.91 -2.28 -9.35
C LEU A 14 1.93 -2.33 -10.52
N ASN A 15 2.23 -3.11 -11.55
CA ASN A 15 1.33 -3.30 -12.69
C ASN A 15 0.05 -4.03 -12.27
N TRP A 16 0.16 -5.09 -11.46
CA TRP A 16 -1.01 -5.76 -10.88
C TRP A 16 -1.88 -4.82 -10.05
N LEU A 17 -1.27 -3.95 -9.25
CA LEU A 17 -1.95 -2.96 -8.43
C LEU A 17 -2.69 -1.93 -9.31
N ARG A 18 -2.01 -1.40 -10.35
CA ARG A 18 -2.61 -0.47 -11.33
C ARG A 18 -3.83 -1.09 -12.01
N THR A 19 -3.67 -2.29 -12.57
CA THR A 19 -4.77 -3.00 -13.24
C THR A 19 -5.92 -3.26 -12.26
N GLY A 20 -5.64 -3.70 -11.04
CA GLY A 20 -6.69 -4.00 -10.06
C GLY A 20 -7.43 -2.77 -9.54
N LEU A 21 -6.77 -1.62 -9.42
CA LEU A 21 -7.43 -0.35 -9.10
C LEU A 21 -8.30 0.12 -10.27
N HIS A 22 -7.77 0.09 -11.49
CA HIS A 22 -8.50 0.46 -12.70
C HIS A 22 -9.76 -0.40 -12.90
N GLU A 23 -9.64 -1.71 -12.70
CA GLU A 23 -10.75 -2.67 -12.82
C GLU A 23 -11.62 -2.75 -11.56
N ARG A 24 -11.34 -1.94 -10.53
CA ARG A 24 -12.07 -1.92 -9.25
C ARG A 24 -12.17 -3.30 -8.58
N ARG A 25 -11.11 -4.10 -8.66
CA ARG A 25 -11.02 -5.46 -8.08
C ARG A 25 -10.71 -5.50 -6.58
N PHE A 26 -10.27 -4.38 -6.01
CA PHE A 26 -9.91 -4.31 -4.60
C PHE A 26 -11.05 -3.72 -3.78
N ALA A 27 -11.32 -4.30 -2.60
CA ALA A 27 -11.98 -3.58 -1.53
C ALA A 27 -11.07 -2.43 -1.08
N VAL A 28 -11.59 -1.21 -1.08
CA VAL A 28 -10.85 0.00 -0.68
C VAL A 28 -11.62 0.72 0.43
N ASN A 29 -10.90 1.24 1.42
CA ASN A 29 -11.47 1.98 2.56
C ASN A 29 -12.39 1.18 3.50
N GLU A 30 -12.60 -0.11 3.25
CA GLU A 30 -13.30 -1.00 4.16
C GLU A 30 -12.42 -1.43 5.35
N VAL A 31 -13.04 -1.92 6.43
CA VAL A 31 -12.35 -2.30 7.68
C VAL A 31 -11.21 -3.30 7.46
N ASN A 32 -11.36 -4.22 6.50
CA ASN A 32 -10.36 -5.25 6.17
C ASN A 32 -9.70 -5.01 4.80
N ALA A 33 -9.90 -3.84 4.21
CA ALA A 33 -9.25 -3.47 2.96
C ALA A 33 -7.73 -3.41 3.14
N ARG A 34 -7.02 -3.66 2.05
CA ARG A 34 -5.55 -3.58 2.00
C ARG A 34 -5.06 -2.31 1.33
N ILE A 35 -6.00 -1.52 0.82
CA ILE A 35 -5.77 -0.25 0.16
C ILE A 35 -6.68 0.75 0.85
N HIS A 36 -6.11 1.88 1.25
CA HIS A 36 -6.89 3.01 1.74
C HIS A 36 -6.39 4.29 1.11
N MET A 37 -7.31 5.16 0.69
CA MET A 37 -6.94 6.53 0.37
C MET A 37 -6.89 7.33 1.67
N THR A 38 -5.76 7.95 1.98
CA THR A 38 -5.59 8.85 3.12
C THR A 38 -5.50 10.30 2.63
N LYS A 39 -5.38 11.26 3.54
CA LYS A 39 -5.19 12.67 3.15
C LYS A 39 -3.87 12.91 2.43
N GLU A 40 -2.88 12.07 2.72
CA GLU A 40 -1.49 12.17 2.25
C GLU A 40 -1.21 11.31 1.01
N GLY A 41 -2.13 10.43 0.62
CA GLY A 41 -1.99 9.56 -0.55
C GLY A 41 -2.54 8.15 -0.35
N LEU A 42 -2.13 7.23 -1.22
CA LEU A 42 -2.62 5.85 -1.19
C LEU A 42 -1.79 4.99 -0.22
N LEU A 43 -2.43 4.50 0.84
CA LEU A 43 -1.84 3.59 1.80
C LEU A 43 -2.02 2.13 1.37
N LEU A 44 -0.90 1.43 1.18
CA LEU A 44 -0.84 0.00 0.89
C LEU A 44 -0.51 -0.78 2.17
N VAL A 45 -1.50 -1.48 2.74
CA VAL A 45 -1.38 -2.18 4.02
C VAL A 45 -0.41 -3.36 3.91
N SER A 46 0.65 -3.33 4.71
CA SER A 46 1.75 -4.28 4.67
C SER A 46 1.78 -5.17 5.91
N PRO A 47 2.06 -6.49 5.77
CA PRO A 47 2.41 -7.19 4.53
C PRO A 47 1.19 -7.68 3.72
N ALA A 48 -0.02 -7.32 4.14
CA ALA A 48 -1.25 -7.95 3.66
C ALA A 48 -1.46 -7.82 2.14
N ILE A 49 -1.21 -6.65 1.55
CA ILE A 49 -1.33 -6.43 0.09
C ILE A 49 -0.35 -7.28 -0.72
N PHE A 50 0.88 -7.45 -0.22
CA PHE A 50 1.89 -8.28 -0.89
C PHE A 50 1.57 -9.77 -0.77
N LYS A 51 0.95 -10.18 0.35
CA LYS A 51 0.45 -11.55 0.53
C LYS A 51 -0.75 -11.87 -0.35
N GLU A 52 -1.58 -10.87 -0.66
CA GLU A 52 -2.68 -11.01 -1.62
C GLU A 52 -2.15 -11.23 -3.04
N TYR A 53 -1.10 -10.49 -3.42
CA TYR A 53 -0.43 -10.69 -4.71
C TYR A 53 0.31 -12.04 -4.82
N ASP A 54 1.17 -12.35 -3.86
CA ASP A 54 1.93 -13.61 -3.84
C ASP A 54 2.14 -14.10 -2.41
N LYS A 55 1.31 -15.06 -2.00
CA LYS A 55 1.35 -15.62 -0.64
C LYS A 55 2.70 -16.23 -0.25
N LYS A 56 3.46 -16.78 -1.21
CA LYS A 56 4.72 -17.48 -0.93
C LYS A 56 5.91 -16.53 -0.95
N ARG A 57 5.94 -15.59 -1.90
CA ARG A 57 7.09 -14.71 -2.15
C ARG A 57 6.84 -13.24 -1.79
N TRP A 58 5.78 -12.94 -1.03
CA TRP A 58 5.40 -11.59 -0.63
C TRP A 58 6.57 -10.75 -0.09
N SER A 59 7.48 -11.35 0.68
CA SER A 59 8.62 -10.64 1.28
C SER A 59 9.64 -10.21 0.22
N TYR A 60 9.88 -11.04 -0.79
CA TYR A 60 10.72 -10.70 -1.94
C TYR A 60 10.07 -9.62 -2.79
N VAL A 61 8.78 -9.75 -3.09
CA VAL A 61 8.00 -8.75 -3.84
C VAL A 61 8.05 -7.40 -3.12
N GLN A 62 7.77 -7.35 -1.82
CA GLN A 62 7.83 -6.14 -1.01
C GLN A 62 9.23 -5.52 -1.03
N LYS A 63 10.29 -6.32 -0.93
CA LYS A 63 11.68 -5.84 -1.05
C LYS A 63 11.96 -5.23 -2.43
N ARG A 64 11.50 -5.85 -3.51
CA ARG A 64 11.67 -5.31 -4.87
C ARG A 64 10.84 -4.05 -5.09
N PHE A 65 9.60 -4.00 -4.60
CA PHE A 65 8.76 -2.80 -4.63
C PHE A 65 9.41 -1.63 -3.88
N THR A 66 9.95 -1.89 -2.68
CA THR A 66 10.68 -0.87 -1.89
C THR A 66 11.87 -0.27 -2.67
N LYS A 67 12.54 -1.07 -3.52
CA LYS A 67 13.65 -0.59 -4.37
C LYS A 67 13.22 0.36 -5.49
N LEU A 68 11.93 0.39 -5.84
CA LEU A 68 11.39 1.36 -6.80
C LEU A 68 11.34 2.79 -6.22
N LYS A 69 11.38 2.93 -4.88
CA LYS A 69 11.37 4.23 -4.17
C LYS A 69 10.17 5.13 -4.53
N LEU A 70 9.03 4.51 -4.85
CA LEU A 70 7.78 5.23 -5.14
C LEU A 70 6.98 5.56 -3.88
N HIS A 71 7.34 4.95 -2.74
CA HIS A 71 6.72 5.21 -1.45
C HIS A 71 7.39 6.40 -0.76
N ALA A 72 6.59 7.19 -0.04
CA ALA A 72 7.07 8.19 0.90
C ALA A 72 7.85 7.49 2.03
N ARG A 73 8.86 8.20 2.56
CA ARG A 73 9.58 7.77 3.77
C ARG A 73 9.08 8.58 4.96
N ASN A 74 9.09 7.98 6.14
CA ASN A 74 8.90 8.72 7.38
C ASN A 74 10.07 9.65 7.67
N ALA A 75 9.85 10.64 8.55
CA ALA A 75 10.89 11.56 9.02
C ALA A 75 12.10 10.82 9.64
N ASN A 76 11.85 9.69 10.32
CA ASN A 76 12.89 8.83 10.88
C ASN A 76 13.57 7.89 9.85
N GLY A 77 13.28 8.05 8.56
CA GLY A 77 13.89 7.28 7.47
C GLY A 77 13.30 5.88 7.22
N THR A 78 12.30 5.44 7.98
CA THR A 78 11.60 4.16 7.76
C THR A 78 10.62 4.24 6.58
N ASN A 79 10.26 3.09 6.00
CA ASN A 79 9.37 2.98 4.83
C ASN A 79 7.90 2.66 5.18
N ILE A 80 7.62 2.32 6.44
CA ILE A 80 6.31 1.86 6.90
C ILE A 80 5.67 2.96 7.75
N HIS A 81 4.57 3.49 7.25
CA HIS A 81 3.74 4.50 7.92
C HIS A 81 2.72 3.81 8.81
N GLU A 82 2.41 4.43 9.95
CA GLU A 82 1.36 3.96 10.85
C GLU A 82 0.17 4.92 10.78
N TYR A 83 -1.02 4.36 10.69
CA TYR A 83 -2.29 5.08 10.69
C TYR A 83 -3.19 4.50 11.76
N VAL A 84 -3.94 5.35 12.45
CA VAL A 84 -4.96 4.92 13.40
C VAL A 84 -6.34 5.06 12.78
N ALA A 85 -7.17 4.02 12.93
CA ALA A 85 -8.58 4.08 12.56
C ALA A 85 -9.42 4.64 13.71
N SER A 86 -10.23 5.64 13.38
CA SER A 86 -11.20 6.29 14.26
C SER A 86 -12.44 5.40 14.39
N GLY A 87 -12.97 5.24 15.60
CA GLY A 87 -14.26 4.57 15.83
C GLY A 87 -14.22 3.12 16.34
N SER A 88 -13.05 2.47 16.41
CA SER A 88 -12.93 1.18 17.10
C SER A 88 -12.67 1.40 18.61
N LYS A 89 -13.45 0.75 19.49
CA LYS A 89 -13.25 0.78 20.97
C LYS A 89 -11.83 0.39 21.42
N LYS A 90 -11.06 -0.25 20.53
CA LYS A 90 -9.63 -0.55 20.65
C LYS A 90 -8.89 0.22 19.55
N ARG A 91 -7.74 0.81 19.87
CA ARG A 91 -6.86 1.48 18.90
C ARG A 91 -6.46 0.49 17.81
N SER A 92 -7.02 0.61 16.60
CA SER A 92 -6.62 -0.20 15.45
C SER A 92 -5.55 0.55 14.67
N ILE A 93 -4.35 -0.02 14.58
CA ILE A 93 -3.22 0.57 13.88
C ILE A 93 -3.02 -0.19 12.57
N LEU A 94 -3.14 0.54 11.45
CA LEU A 94 -2.75 0.07 10.13
C LEU A 94 -1.30 0.46 9.87
N LYS A 95 -0.53 -0.46 9.30
CA LYS A 95 0.86 -0.23 8.91
C LYS A 95 1.00 -0.47 7.41
N GLY A 96 1.63 0.45 6.69
CA GLY A 96 1.71 0.34 5.23
C GLY A 96 2.70 1.26 4.56
N PHE A 97 2.90 1.02 3.26
CA PHE A 97 3.62 1.95 2.39
C PHE A 97 2.68 3.06 1.97
N LEU A 98 3.09 4.31 2.10
CA LEU A 98 2.33 5.46 1.61
C LEU A 98 2.86 5.85 0.23
N ILE A 99 1.99 5.93 -0.77
CA ILE A 99 2.30 6.50 -2.08
C ILE A 99 1.67 7.90 -2.11
N ALA A 100 2.50 8.92 -1.91
CA ALA A 100 2.05 10.31 -1.87
C ALA A 100 1.82 10.90 -3.28
N ASP A 101 2.70 10.55 -4.22
CA ASP A 101 2.60 11.00 -5.61
C ASP A 101 1.70 10.05 -6.42
N THR A 102 0.40 10.09 -6.12
CA THR A 102 -0.57 9.19 -6.73
C THR A 102 -0.75 9.42 -8.22
N ASP A 103 -0.62 10.66 -8.69
CA ASP A 103 -0.87 11.02 -10.08
C ASP A 103 0.19 10.44 -11.02
N ASN A 104 1.46 10.47 -10.60
CA ASN A 104 2.55 9.86 -11.37
C ASN A 104 2.59 8.33 -11.23
N VAL A 105 2.20 7.79 -10.07
CA VAL A 105 2.24 6.34 -9.83
C VAL A 105 1.03 5.61 -10.41
N PHE A 106 -0.15 6.26 -10.45
CA PHE A 106 -1.41 5.69 -10.95
C PHE A 106 -2.05 6.59 -12.03
N PRO A 107 -1.33 6.91 -13.12
CA PRO A 107 -1.82 7.86 -14.11
C PRO A 107 -3.07 7.32 -14.82
N GLY A 108 -4.09 8.17 -14.93
CA GLY A 108 -5.35 7.83 -15.59
C GLY A 108 -6.24 6.84 -14.83
N ILE A 109 -5.91 6.52 -13.58
CA ILE A 109 -6.73 5.67 -12.71
C ILE A 109 -7.54 6.57 -11.78
N GLU A 110 -8.87 6.42 -11.81
CA GLU A 110 -9.75 7.08 -10.86
C GLU A 110 -9.55 6.46 -9.46
N LEU A 111 -8.98 7.24 -8.55
CA LEU A 111 -8.73 6.80 -7.18
C LEU A 111 -9.95 7.07 -6.27
N PRO A 112 -10.14 6.25 -5.23
CA PRO A 112 -11.28 6.38 -4.33
C PRO A 112 -11.18 7.64 -3.45
N ASN A 113 -12.32 8.08 -2.91
CA ASN A 113 -12.38 9.18 -1.96
C ASN A 113 -11.56 8.91 -0.69
N ILE A 114 -11.14 9.96 -0.02
CA ILE A 114 -10.36 9.89 1.23
C ILE A 114 -11.15 9.12 2.31
N ASN A 115 -10.48 8.18 2.97
CA ASN A 115 -10.97 7.55 4.17
C ASN A 115 -10.81 8.47 5.38
N HIS A 116 -11.86 9.24 5.69
CA HIS A 116 -11.86 10.16 6.83
C HIS A 116 -11.73 9.47 8.20
N ALA A 117 -11.92 8.16 8.28
CA ALA A 117 -11.70 7.41 9.52
C ALA A 117 -10.21 7.20 9.82
N LEU A 118 -9.30 7.36 8.85
CA LEU A 118 -7.86 7.18 9.07
C LEU A 118 -7.17 8.50 9.33
N SER A 119 -6.30 8.50 10.35
CA SER A 119 -5.38 9.59 10.63
C SER A 119 -3.97 9.04 10.79
N ARG A 120 -2.98 9.72 10.20
CA ARG A 120 -1.58 9.32 10.31
C ARG A 120 -1.12 9.46 11.76
N LEU A 121 -0.38 8.47 12.24
CA LEU A 121 0.30 8.56 13.52
C LEU A 121 1.68 9.19 13.27
N GLU A 122 1.84 10.43 13.72
CA GLU A 122 3.15 11.08 13.74
C GLU A 122 3.90 10.61 14.98
N ASN A 123 5.04 9.95 14.78
CA ASN A 123 5.98 9.69 15.86
C ASN A 123 6.69 11.01 16.15
N GLN A 124 6.35 11.63 17.27
CA GLN A 124 7.09 12.76 17.85
C GLN A 124 8.55 12.39 18.11
#